data_AF-A0A6N1CDT4-F1
#
_entry.id   AF-A0A6N1CDT4-F1
#
_cell.length_a   1.000
_cell.length_b   1.000
_cell.length_c   1.000
_cell.angle_alpha   90.00
_cell.angle_beta   90.00
_cell.angle_gamma   90.00
#
_symmetry.space_group_name_H-M   'P 1'
#
loop_
_entity.id
_entity.type
_entity.pdbx_description
1 polymer ?
#
loop_
_entity_poly.entity_id
_entity_poly.type
_entity_poly.pdbx_seq_one_letter_code
_entity_poly.pdbx_strand_id
1 'polypeptide(L)'
;MAQAHAWCWSRAGQLHAIEPELLQAIADVESGQRPDAINHNRNGTRDIGLMQINSIHLPRLRARGITEQRLLDEPCLSVEVGASVLAEFIARHGYNWTAVGAYNAGNSPHRQAARLRYARKVWQRYRVLTQARQSAR
;
A
#
# COMPACT_ATOMS: atom_id res chain seq x y z
N MET A 1 11.21 -1.84 -18.82
CA MET A 1 10.40 -2.32 -17.67
C MET A 1 9.77 -1.19 -16.84
N ALA A 2 10.35 0.02 -16.74
CA ALA A 2 9.78 1.14 -15.97
C ALA A 2 8.35 1.58 -16.36
N GLN A 3 7.98 1.44 -17.65
CA GLN A 3 6.64 1.82 -18.15
C GLN A 3 5.50 0.99 -17.54
N ALA A 4 5.72 -0.31 -17.30
CA ALA A 4 4.71 -1.18 -16.70
C ALA A 4 4.45 -0.82 -15.23
N HIS A 5 5.50 -0.45 -14.49
CA HIS A 5 5.39 0.03 -13.11
C HIS A 5 4.66 1.39 -13.05
N ALA A 6 5.02 2.35 -13.91
CA ALA A 6 4.33 3.65 -13.95
C ALA A 6 2.82 3.49 -14.22
N TRP A 7 2.46 2.58 -15.13
CA TRP A 7 1.07 2.35 -15.51
C TRP A 7 0.20 1.83 -14.35
N CYS A 8 0.70 0.90 -13.53
CA CYS A 8 -0.11 0.33 -12.46
C CYS A 8 -0.35 1.32 -11.30
N TRP A 9 0.62 2.17 -10.96
CA TRP A 9 0.42 3.24 -9.99
C TRP A 9 -0.67 4.21 -10.44
N SER A 10 -0.60 4.66 -11.71
CA SER A 10 -1.60 5.57 -12.28
C SER A 10 -2.99 4.93 -12.34
N ARG A 11 -3.09 3.68 -12.80
CA ARG A 11 -4.36 2.97 -12.91
C ARG A 11 -5.02 2.72 -11.55
N ALA A 12 -4.26 2.22 -10.57
CA ALA A 12 -4.79 1.99 -9.22
C ALA A 12 -5.18 3.31 -8.55
N GLY A 13 -4.39 4.36 -8.74
CA GLY A 13 -4.69 5.69 -8.24
C GLY A 13 -5.98 6.26 -8.84
N GLN A 14 -6.18 6.15 -10.16
CA GLN A 14 -7.43 6.57 -10.81
C GLN A 14 -8.64 5.79 -10.30
N LEU A 15 -8.53 4.45 -10.16
CA LEU A 15 -9.64 3.60 -9.73
C LEU A 15 -10.12 3.93 -8.31
N HIS A 16 -9.21 4.31 -7.42
CA HIS A 16 -9.50 4.54 -6.01
C HIS A 16 -9.47 6.02 -5.59
N ALA A 17 -9.29 6.94 -6.54
CA ALA A 17 -9.08 8.37 -6.29
C ALA A 17 -7.94 8.64 -5.28
N ILE A 18 -6.81 7.96 -5.46
CA ILE A 18 -5.59 8.05 -4.65
C ILE A 18 -4.45 8.54 -5.53
N GLU A 19 -3.65 9.49 -5.07
CA GLU A 19 -2.47 9.96 -5.79
C GLU A 19 -1.49 8.79 -6.03
N PRO A 20 -1.04 8.56 -7.27
CA PRO A 20 -0.07 7.51 -7.59
C PRO A 20 1.22 7.60 -6.76
N GLU A 21 1.65 8.82 -6.44
CA GLU A 21 2.84 9.07 -5.63
C GLU A 21 2.63 8.65 -4.16
N LEU A 22 1.39 8.68 -3.65
CA LEU A 22 1.11 8.16 -2.31
C LEU A 22 1.20 6.63 -2.28
N LEU A 23 0.70 5.94 -3.31
CA LEU A 23 0.83 4.49 -3.44
C LEU A 23 2.31 4.07 -3.54
N GLN A 24 3.11 4.80 -4.34
CA GLN A 24 4.56 4.60 -4.42
C GLN A 24 5.25 4.84 -3.07
N ALA A 25 4.88 5.90 -2.35
CA ALA A 25 5.44 6.20 -1.03
C ALA A 25 5.12 5.10 -0.01
N ILE A 26 3.94 4.49 -0.08
CA ILE A 26 3.55 3.35 0.75
C ILE A 26 4.39 2.13 0.39
N ALA A 27 4.52 1.78 -0.90
CA ALA A 27 5.34 0.65 -1.33
C ALA A 27 6.82 0.78 -0.95
N ASP A 28 7.37 2.00 -1.04
CA ASP A 28 8.71 2.34 -0.54
C ASP A 28 8.88 2.03 0.96
N VAL A 29 7.88 2.38 1.78
CA VAL A 29 7.91 2.15 3.24
C VAL A 29 7.68 0.68 3.59
N GLU A 30 6.82 0.00 2.83
CA GLU A 30 6.39 -1.38 3.09
C GLU A 30 7.45 -2.40 2.66
N SER A 31 7.94 -2.34 1.42
CA SER A 31 8.85 -3.35 0.86
C SER A 31 10.19 -2.81 0.38
N GLY A 32 10.33 -1.48 0.29
CA GLY A 32 11.44 -0.85 -0.42
C GLY A 32 11.38 -1.11 -1.93
N GLN A 33 10.17 -1.17 -2.50
CA GLN A 33 9.89 -1.47 -3.90
C GLN A 33 10.27 -2.90 -4.33
N ARG A 34 10.33 -3.85 -3.39
CA ARG A 34 10.66 -5.25 -3.67
C ARG A 34 9.38 -6.08 -3.80
N PRO A 35 9.05 -6.57 -5.01
CA PRO A 35 7.80 -7.28 -5.24
C PRO A 35 7.75 -8.68 -4.61
N ASP A 36 8.91 -9.27 -4.31
CA ASP A 36 9.09 -10.59 -3.71
C ASP A 36 9.20 -10.54 -2.16
N ALA A 37 8.97 -9.37 -1.55
CA ALA A 37 9.12 -9.20 -0.11
C ALA A 37 8.07 -10.00 0.68
N ILE A 38 8.51 -10.76 1.68
CA ILE A 38 7.65 -11.45 2.64
C ILE A 38 8.13 -11.14 4.06
N ASN A 39 7.22 -10.66 4.91
CA ASN A 39 7.49 -10.45 6.32
C ASN A 39 6.57 -11.33 7.19
N HIS A 40 7.13 -12.03 8.17
CA HIS A 40 6.37 -12.89 9.07
C HIS A 40 6.03 -12.16 10.38
N ASN A 41 4.75 -12.15 10.73
CA ASN A 41 4.25 -11.50 11.93
C ASN A 41 4.16 -12.47 13.11
N ARG A 42 4.32 -11.94 14.33
CA ARG A 42 4.25 -12.73 15.59
C ARG A 42 2.92 -13.46 15.79
N ASN A 43 1.85 -12.98 15.17
CA ASN A 43 0.52 -13.60 15.23
C ASN A 43 0.31 -14.70 14.18
N GLY A 44 1.36 -15.13 13.47
CA GLY A 44 1.29 -16.17 12.44
C GLY A 44 0.80 -15.69 11.07
N THR A 45 0.38 -14.42 10.94
CA THR A 45 0.14 -13.82 9.63
C THR A 45 1.45 -13.44 8.95
N ARG A 46 1.40 -13.13 7.66
CA ARG A 46 2.54 -12.59 6.90
C ARG A 46 2.09 -11.47 5.99
N ASP A 47 2.98 -10.56 5.70
CA ASP A 47 2.76 -9.44 4.79
C ASP A 47 3.46 -9.73 3.46
N ILE A 48 2.71 -9.62 2.36
CA ILE A 48 3.04 -10.25 1.08
C ILE A 48 3.23 -9.21 -0.02
N GLY A 49 4.38 -9.29 -0.68
CA GLY A 49 4.72 -8.61 -1.91
C GLY A 49 4.93 -7.10 -1.78
N LEU A 50 4.87 -6.42 -2.92
CA LEU A 50 5.21 -4.99 -3.06
C LEU A 50 4.49 -4.08 -2.06
N MET A 51 3.19 -4.30 -1.86
CA MET A 51 2.35 -3.51 -0.95
C MET A 51 2.17 -4.14 0.43
N GLN A 52 2.90 -5.22 0.74
CA GLN A 52 2.87 -5.92 2.03
C GLN A 52 1.44 -6.27 2.48
N ILE A 53 0.67 -6.91 1.60
CA ILE A 53 -0.71 -7.28 1.88
C ILE A 53 -0.74 -8.37 2.95
N ASN A 54 -1.38 -8.09 4.08
CA ASN A 54 -1.46 -9.05 5.16
C ASN A 54 -2.27 -10.30 4.75
N SER A 55 -1.77 -11.48 5.11
CA SER A 55 -2.34 -12.76 4.74
C SER A 55 -3.75 -13.00 5.30
N ILE A 56 -4.21 -12.20 6.27
CA ILE A 56 -5.59 -12.21 6.76
C ILE A 56 -6.62 -11.93 5.64
N HIS A 57 -6.19 -11.25 4.57
CA HIS A 57 -7.04 -10.96 3.42
C HIS A 57 -7.09 -12.10 2.40
N LEU A 58 -6.20 -13.09 2.47
CA LEU A 58 -6.13 -14.16 1.47
C LEU A 58 -7.44 -14.95 1.30
N PRO A 59 -8.21 -15.30 2.35
CA PRO A 59 -9.48 -16.00 2.17
C PRO A 59 -10.46 -15.25 1.26
N ARG A 60 -10.64 -13.93 1.45
CA ARG A 60 -11.50 -13.10 0.60
C ARG A 60 -10.91 -12.88 -0.80
N LEU A 61 -9.59 -12.76 -0.91
CA LEU A 61 -8.88 -12.55 -2.17
C LEU A 61 -8.92 -13.78 -3.07
N ARG A 62 -8.86 -14.99 -2.48
CA ARG A 62 -8.98 -16.26 -3.21
C ARG A 62 -10.30 -16.40 -3.95
N ALA A 63 -11.40 -15.89 -3.38
CA ALA A 63 -12.70 -15.87 -4.06
C ALA A 63 -12.69 -15.03 -5.37
N ARG A 64 -11.69 -14.16 -5.54
CA ARG A 64 -11.45 -13.36 -6.76
C ARG A 64 -10.30 -13.92 -7.61
N GLY A 65 -9.84 -15.14 -7.34
CA GLY A 65 -8.71 -15.75 -8.03
C GLY A 65 -7.35 -15.13 -7.69
N ILE A 66 -7.26 -14.33 -6.60
CA ILE A 66 -6.01 -13.71 -6.16
C ILE A 66 -5.37 -14.62 -5.11
N THR A 67 -4.21 -15.17 -5.45
CA THR A 67 -3.41 -16.01 -4.54
C THR A 67 -2.23 -15.24 -4.00
N GLU A 68 -1.62 -15.75 -2.94
CA GLU A 68 -0.34 -15.22 -2.44
C GLU A 68 0.74 -15.22 -3.52
N GLN A 69 0.87 -16.30 -4.28
CA GLN A 69 1.85 -16.40 -5.36
C GLN A 69 1.65 -15.27 -6.39
N ARG A 70 0.40 -14.99 -6.76
CA ARG A 70 0.10 -13.85 -7.65
C ARG A 70 0.46 -12.50 -7.04
N LEU A 71 0.32 -12.32 -5.72
CA LEU A 71 0.74 -11.08 -5.05
C LEU A 71 2.26 -10.88 -5.06
N LEU A 72 3.05 -11.95 -5.20
CA LEU A 72 4.51 -11.92 -5.33
C LEU A 72 4.95 -11.75 -6.79
N ASP A 73 4.30 -12.48 -7.71
CA ASP A 73 4.69 -12.53 -9.13
C ASP A 73 4.13 -11.36 -9.95
N GLU A 74 3.03 -10.74 -9.50
CA GLU A 74 2.34 -9.67 -10.21
C GLU A 74 2.39 -8.36 -9.38
N PRO A 75 3.47 -7.54 -9.51
CA PRO A 75 3.61 -6.30 -8.75
C PRO A 75 2.39 -5.38 -8.91
N CYS A 76 1.85 -5.28 -10.12
CA CYS A 76 0.66 -4.47 -10.40
C CYS A 76 -0.58 -4.94 -9.63
N LEU A 77 -0.75 -6.25 -9.48
CA LEU A 77 -1.84 -6.81 -8.67
C LEU A 77 -1.64 -6.47 -7.19
N SER A 78 -0.40 -6.53 -6.70
CA SER A 78 -0.05 -6.09 -5.35
C SER A 78 -0.46 -4.62 -5.13
N VAL A 79 -0.15 -3.74 -6.08
CA VAL A 79 -0.56 -2.32 -6.08
C VAL A 79 -2.08 -2.16 -6.04
N GLU A 80 -2.81 -2.85 -6.93
CA GLU A 80 -4.27 -2.77 -7.00
C GLU A 80 -4.93 -3.24 -5.70
N VAL A 81 -4.46 -4.36 -5.14
CA VAL A 81 -4.97 -4.87 -3.86
C VAL A 81 -4.64 -3.91 -2.72
N GLY A 82 -3.42 -3.38 -2.65
CA GLY A 82 -3.02 -2.40 -1.64
C GLY A 82 -3.83 -1.11 -1.72
N ALA A 83 -4.06 -0.58 -2.93
CA ALA A 83 -4.91 0.58 -3.16
C ALA A 83 -6.36 0.32 -2.70
N SER A 84 -6.90 -0.87 -2.99
CA SER A 84 -8.25 -1.24 -2.53
C SER A 84 -8.36 -1.32 -1.00
N VAL A 85 -7.34 -1.83 -0.31
CA VAL A 85 -7.27 -1.88 1.16
C VAL A 85 -7.16 -0.46 1.72
N LEU A 86 -6.32 0.39 1.14
CA LEU A 86 -6.21 1.79 1.55
C LEU A 86 -7.54 2.53 1.35
N ALA A 87 -8.26 2.27 0.25
CA ALA A 87 -9.57 2.85 0.00
C ALA A 87 -10.60 2.46 1.10
N GLU A 88 -10.54 1.24 1.65
CA GLU A 88 -11.38 0.85 2.80
C GLU A 88 -11.10 1.72 4.04
N PHE A 89 -9.83 2.11 4.27
CA PHE A 89 -9.48 3.00 5.37
C PHE A 89 -9.85 4.46 5.07
N ILE A 90 -9.69 4.92 3.83
CA ILE A 90 -10.12 6.25 3.39
C ILE A 90 -11.63 6.40 3.55
N ALA A 91 -12.41 5.39 3.15
CA ALA A 91 -13.86 5.41 3.31
C ALA A 91 -14.31 5.54 4.78
N ARG A 92 -13.50 5.06 5.73
CA ARG A 92 -13.79 5.13 7.18
C ARG A 92 -13.32 6.42 7.83
N HIS A 93 -12.12 6.89 7.49
CA HIS A 93 -11.45 7.99 8.19
C HIS A 93 -11.43 9.30 7.41
N GLY A 94 -11.90 9.29 6.15
CA GLY A 94 -11.65 10.35 5.18
C GLY A 94 -10.26 10.25 4.57
N TYR A 95 -10.04 10.98 3.46
CA TYR A 95 -8.75 10.97 2.79
C TYR A 95 -7.73 11.84 3.55
N ASN A 96 -7.04 11.24 4.52
CA ASN A 96 -6.07 11.92 5.37
C ASN A 96 -5.00 10.96 5.93
N TRP A 97 -4.06 11.50 6.70
CA TRP A 97 -2.96 10.74 7.31
C TRP A 97 -3.41 9.69 8.35
N THR A 98 -4.62 9.80 8.90
CA THR A 98 -5.18 8.74 9.75
C THR A 98 -5.48 7.49 8.94
N ALA A 99 -6.07 7.63 7.74
CA ALA A 99 -6.30 6.51 6.83
C ALA A 99 -4.99 5.84 6.40
N VAL A 100 -3.98 6.64 6.04
CA VAL A 100 -2.64 6.14 5.71
C VAL A 100 -2.02 5.39 6.90
N GLY A 101 -2.09 5.97 8.10
CA GLY A 101 -1.65 5.32 9.33
C GLY A 101 -2.33 3.99 9.60
N ALA A 102 -3.65 3.93 9.34
CA ALA A 102 -4.47 2.76 9.57
C ALA A 102 -4.17 1.61 8.60
N TYR A 103 -3.63 1.88 7.41
CA TYR A 103 -3.17 0.85 6.48
C TYR A 103 -2.23 -0.17 7.15
N ASN A 104 -1.23 0.32 7.90
CA ASN A 104 -0.25 -0.53 8.59
C ASN A 104 -0.68 -0.93 10.01
N ALA A 105 -1.30 0.00 10.75
CA ALA A 105 -1.56 -0.21 12.17
C ALA A 105 -3.02 -0.58 12.51
N GLY A 106 -3.91 -0.65 11.52
CA GLY A 106 -5.32 -0.99 11.68
C GLY A 106 -6.15 0.06 12.45
N ASN A 107 -7.39 -0.30 12.74
CA ASN A 107 -8.41 0.62 13.31
C ASN A 107 -8.46 0.65 14.84
N SER A 108 -7.78 -0.28 15.55
CA SER A 108 -7.82 -0.33 17.01
C SER A 108 -7.49 1.04 17.65
N PRO A 109 -8.27 1.52 18.63
CA PRO A 109 -8.05 2.82 19.27
C PRO A 109 -6.68 2.88 19.96
N HIS A 110 -6.20 1.77 20.50
CA HIS A 110 -4.90 1.66 21.18
C HIS A 110 -3.68 1.78 20.23
N ARG A 111 -3.91 1.90 18.91
CA ARG A 111 -2.84 1.95 17.90
C ARG A 111 -2.61 3.33 17.30
N GLN A 112 -3.18 4.39 17.88
CA GLN A 112 -3.02 5.76 17.38
C GLN A 112 -1.55 6.18 17.23
N ALA A 113 -0.71 5.92 18.23
CA ALA A 113 0.73 6.24 18.16
C ALA A 113 1.44 5.48 17.03
N ALA A 114 1.05 4.23 16.77
CA ALA A 114 1.58 3.45 15.65
C ALA A 114 1.14 4.02 14.30
N ARG A 115 -0.14 4.38 14.16
CA ARG A 115 -0.67 5.06 12.96
C ARG A 115 0.10 6.34 12.64
N LEU A 116 0.34 7.19 13.65
CA LEU A 116 1.09 8.44 13.48
C LEU A 116 2.54 8.19 13.06
N ARG A 117 3.21 7.20 13.66
CA ARG A 117 4.58 6.83 13.26
C ARG A 117 4.63 6.36 11.81
N TYR A 118 3.70 5.51 11.40
CA TYR A 118 3.64 5.02 10.03
C TYR A 118 3.35 6.14 9.03
N ALA A 119 2.31 6.94 9.28
CA ALA A 119 1.94 8.07 8.42
C ALA A 119 3.11 9.07 8.24
N ARG A 120 3.91 9.33 9.29
CA ARG A 120 5.11 10.18 9.18
C ARG A 120 6.15 9.61 8.23
N LYS A 121 6.39 8.30 8.24
CA LYS A 121 7.32 7.64 7.31
C LYS A 121 6.84 7.78 5.86
N VAL A 122 5.55 7.52 5.62
CA VAL A 122 4.95 7.65 4.28
C VAL A 122 5.01 9.10 3.80
N TRP A 123 4.68 10.06 4.68
CA TRP A 123 4.74 11.49 4.34
C TRP A 123 6.15 11.94 3.90
N GLN A 124 7.20 11.47 4.58
CA GLN A 124 8.58 11.79 4.20
C GLN A 124 8.90 11.32 2.78
N ARG A 125 8.49 10.10 2.41
CA ARG A 125 8.67 9.56 1.05
C ARG A 125 7.79 10.28 0.02
N TYR A 126 6.52 10.50 0.36
CA TYR A 126 5.57 11.20 -0.50
C TYR A 126 6.04 12.60 -0.89
N ARG A 127 6.64 13.35 0.04
CA ARG A 127 7.19 14.68 -0.25
C ARG A 127 8.32 14.68 -1.26
N VAL A 128 9.19 13.66 -1.23
CA VAL A 128 10.28 13.53 -2.20
C VAL A 128 9.73 13.25 -3.59
N LEU A 129 8.77 12.32 -3.70
CA LEU A 129 8.16 11.94 -4.97
C LEU A 129 7.37 13.09 -5.61
N THR A 130 6.61 13.84 -4.80
CA THR A 130 5.81 14.97 -5.29
C THR A 130 6.67 16.17 -5.71
N GLN A 131 7.77 16.45 -5.03
CA GLN A 131 8.73 17.49 -5.45
C GLN A 131 9.40 17.12 -6.77
N ALA A 132 9.88 15.88 -6.92
CA ALA A 132 10.50 15.41 -8.16
C ALA A 132 9.55 15.56 -9.36
N ARG A 133 8.26 15.28 -9.18
CA ARG A 133 7.24 15.47 -10.21
C ARG A 133 7.04 16.95 -10.59
N GLN A 134 7.06 17.86 -9.61
CA GLN A 134 6.90 19.29 -9.87
C GLN A 134 8.07 19.85 -10.66
N SER A 135 9.30 19.37 -10.41
CA SER A 135 10.50 19.77 -11.16
C SER A 135 10.60 19.15 -12.55
N ALA A 136 9.83 18.10 -12.83
CA ALA A 136 9.79 17.42 -14.13
C ALA A 136 8.68 17.96 -15.08
N ARG A 137 7.95 18.98 -14.64
CA ARG A 137 6.95 19.72 -15.44
C ARG A 137 7.55 21.05 -15.89
#